data_AF-A0A4Q0J3C5-F1
#
_entry.id   AF-A0A4Q0J3C5-F1
#
_cell.length_a   1.000
_cell.length_b   1.000
_cell.length_c   1.000
_cell.angle_alpha   90.00
_cell.angle_beta   90.00
_cell.angle_gamma   90.00
#
_symmetry.space_group_name_H-M   'P 1'
#
loop_
_entity.id
_entity.type
_entity.pdbx_description
1 polymer ?
#
loop_
_entity_poly.entity_id
_entity_poly.type
_entity_poly.pdbx_seq_one_letter_code
_entity_poly.pdbx_strand_id
1 'polypeptide(L)'
;MTWPRRRWRAKGFGIHSPFAFSFVTEVLARRGCGGIDEELRAAATGDGFGDMALIYRCISHFRPGKIAIYPAGDEILTRIVGLTAPDAEIISGNSTITPDMAIVRTPEAAPTHDNGAPVYIIRNIDRAPAKDLWKRLTSGCSRGMDFSDRRTGIICRFSHLPRQSFKIAFK
;
A
#
# COMPACT_ATOMS: atom_id res chain seq x y z
N MET A 1 18.26 -11.30 -2.63
CA MET A 1 17.08 -12.19 -2.46
C MET A 1 16.45 -12.45 -3.82
N THR A 2 16.33 -13.73 -4.18
CA THR A 2 15.94 -14.21 -5.52
C THR A 2 14.41 -14.24 -5.70
N TRP A 3 13.93 -14.22 -6.95
CA TRP A 3 12.50 -14.30 -7.29
C TRP A 3 11.78 -15.56 -6.75
N PRO A 4 12.39 -16.77 -6.74
CA PRO A 4 11.76 -17.96 -6.17
C PRO A 4 11.37 -17.80 -4.70
N ARG A 5 12.26 -17.22 -3.87
CA ARG A 5 11.99 -16.98 -2.45
C ARG A 5 10.85 -15.99 -2.22
N ARG A 6 10.71 -14.97 -3.08
CA ARG A 6 9.58 -14.02 -3.03
C ARG A 6 8.24 -14.72 -3.35
N ARG A 7 8.23 -15.58 -4.37
CA ARG A 7 7.04 -16.37 -4.75
C ARG A 7 6.64 -17.38 -3.68
N TRP A 8 7.60 -17.98 -2.97
CA TRP A 8 7.31 -18.87 -1.84
C TRP A 8 6.68 -18.11 -0.68
N ARG A 9 7.24 -16.95 -0.31
CA ARG A 9 6.64 -16.11 0.72
C ARG A 9 5.26 -15.58 0.33
N ALA A 10 5.02 -15.32 -0.96
CA ALA A 10 3.68 -14.98 -1.47
C ALA A 10 2.64 -16.11 -1.29
N LYS A 11 3.08 -17.34 -0.98
CA LYS A 11 2.22 -18.46 -0.56
C LYS A 11 2.17 -18.63 0.97
N GLY A 12 2.76 -17.71 1.73
CA GLY A 12 2.84 -17.76 3.19
C GLY A 12 4.03 -18.54 3.75
N PHE A 13 4.86 -19.19 2.92
CA PHE A 13 5.98 -20.00 3.42
C PHE A 13 7.03 -19.17 4.16
N GLY A 14 7.35 -19.58 5.40
CA GLY A 14 8.32 -18.92 6.26
C GLY A 14 7.83 -17.60 6.88
N ILE A 15 6.52 -17.37 6.91
CA ILE A 15 5.88 -16.26 7.62
C ILE A 15 5.25 -16.81 8.90
N HIS A 16 5.73 -16.37 10.05
CA HIS A 16 5.26 -16.85 11.36
C HIS A 16 4.35 -15.86 12.10
N SER A 17 4.27 -14.61 11.64
CA SER A 17 3.30 -13.65 12.16
C SER A 17 1.92 -13.96 11.57
N PRO A 18 0.88 -14.16 12.39
CA PRO A 18 -0.49 -14.38 11.91
C PRO A 18 -0.98 -13.23 11.02
N PHE A 19 -0.72 -11.99 11.44
CA PHE A 19 -1.04 -10.79 10.65
C PHE A 19 -0.32 -10.81 9.30
N ALA A 20 1.00 -11.02 9.28
CA ALA A 20 1.74 -11.03 8.02
C ALA A 20 1.31 -12.18 7.11
N PHE A 21 0.95 -13.34 7.67
CA PHE A 21 0.50 -14.49 6.91
C PHE A 21 -0.81 -14.16 6.19
N SER A 22 -1.86 -13.76 6.92
CA SER A 22 -3.16 -13.43 6.32
C SER A 22 -3.05 -12.26 5.36
N PHE A 23 -2.34 -11.19 5.74
CA PHE A 23 -2.16 -10.04 4.87
C PHE A 23 -1.47 -10.41 3.55
N VAL A 24 -0.43 -11.25 3.60
CA VAL A 24 0.25 -11.69 2.38
C VAL A 24 -0.63 -12.60 1.52
N THR A 25 -1.24 -13.63 2.08
CA THR A 25 -1.95 -14.66 1.31
C THR A 25 -3.33 -14.19 0.84
N GLU A 26 -3.97 -13.31 1.60
CA GLU A 26 -5.33 -12.85 1.35
C GLU A 26 -5.41 -11.44 0.74
N VAL A 27 -4.33 -10.66 0.77
CA VAL A 27 -4.32 -9.30 0.19
C VAL A 27 -3.21 -9.15 -0.84
N LEU A 28 -1.95 -9.32 -0.45
CA LEU A 28 -0.81 -8.92 -1.30
C LEU A 28 -0.58 -9.87 -2.49
N ALA A 29 -0.82 -11.17 -2.31
CA ALA A 29 -0.55 -12.21 -3.31
C ALA A 29 -1.79 -12.65 -4.10
N ARG A 30 -2.96 -12.04 -3.83
CA ARG A 30 -4.19 -12.24 -4.60
C ARG A 30 -4.16 -11.42 -5.89
N ARG A 31 -4.87 -11.89 -6.91
CA ARG A 31 -5.08 -11.17 -8.17
C ARG A 31 -6.47 -10.54 -8.17
N GLY A 32 -6.60 -9.42 -8.89
CA GLY A 32 -7.87 -8.72 -9.07
C GLY A 32 -8.47 -8.17 -7.77
N CYS A 33 -9.74 -7.82 -7.83
CA CYS A 33 -10.52 -7.13 -6.82
C CYS A 33 -11.76 -7.93 -6.40
N GLY A 34 -11.89 -9.17 -6.88
CA GLY A 34 -13.08 -10.00 -6.68
C GLY A 34 -14.19 -9.61 -7.63
N GLY A 35 -14.92 -8.53 -7.33
CA GLY A 35 -16.18 -8.17 -8.00
C GLY A 35 -16.17 -6.91 -8.86
N ILE A 36 -15.21 -6.01 -8.69
CA ILE A 36 -15.17 -4.71 -9.41
C ILE A 36 -14.09 -4.64 -10.49
N ASP A 37 -13.65 -5.81 -10.95
CA ASP A 37 -12.53 -5.94 -11.88
C ASP A 37 -12.77 -5.17 -13.18
N GLU A 38 -14.01 -5.15 -13.66
CA GLU A 38 -14.39 -4.49 -14.90
C GLU A 38 -14.39 -2.95 -14.74
N GLU A 39 -15.00 -2.44 -13.67
CA GLU A 39 -15.01 -1.01 -13.35
C GLU A 39 -13.59 -0.49 -13.14
N LEU A 40 -12.74 -1.30 -12.50
CA LEU A 40 -11.34 -0.94 -12.29
C LEU A 40 -10.53 -0.99 -13.58
N ARG A 41 -10.78 -1.95 -14.48
CA ARG A 41 -10.16 -1.98 -15.81
C ARG A 41 -10.59 -0.79 -16.67
N ALA A 42 -11.85 -0.40 -16.58
CA ALA A 42 -12.36 0.79 -17.26
C ALA A 42 -11.75 2.10 -16.71
N ALA A 43 -11.39 2.13 -15.42
CA ALA A 43 -10.74 3.27 -14.78
C ALA A 43 -9.22 3.32 -14.99
N ALA A 44 -8.58 2.16 -15.11
CA ALA A 44 -7.13 2.05 -15.26
C ALA A 44 -6.71 2.23 -16.73
N THR A 45 -5.72 3.09 -16.98
CA THR A 45 -5.08 3.18 -18.30
C THR A 45 -3.85 2.26 -18.37
N GLY A 46 -3.76 1.45 -19.43
CA GLY A 46 -2.62 0.56 -19.68
C GLY A 46 -2.39 -0.51 -18.59
N ASP A 47 -1.11 -0.78 -18.28
CA ASP A 47 -0.69 -1.88 -17.39
C ASP A 47 -0.99 -1.64 -15.89
N GLY A 48 -1.72 -0.57 -15.54
CA GLY A 48 -1.96 -0.11 -14.17
C GLY A 48 -2.95 -0.96 -13.37
N PHE A 49 -3.65 -1.91 -13.98
CA PHE A 49 -4.70 -2.69 -13.31
C PHE A 49 -4.22 -3.42 -12.05
N GLY A 50 -3.07 -4.10 -12.11
CA GLY A 50 -2.54 -4.84 -10.96
C GLY A 50 -2.25 -3.93 -9.76
N ASP A 51 -1.78 -2.72 -10.03
CA ASP A 51 -1.49 -1.72 -9.01
C ASP A 51 -2.77 -1.21 -8.36
N MET A 52 -3.75 -0.88 -9.18
CA MET A 52 -5.06 -0.40 -8.73
C MET A 52 -5.78 -1.50 -7.93
N ALA A 53 -5.65 -2.75 -8.36
CA ALA A 53 -6.24 -3.89 -7.67
C ALA A 53 -5.58 -4.13 -6.31
N LEU A 54 -4.25 -3.98 -6.22
CA LEU A 54 -3.54 -4.05 -4.95
C LEU A 54 -4.01 -2.95 -3.98
N ILE A 55 -4.14 -1.71 -4.46
CA ILE A 55 -4.64 -0.59 -3.66
C ILE A 55 -6.07 -0.85 -3.19
N TYR A 56 -6.96 -1.28 -4.09
CA TYR A 56 -8.33 -1.67 -3.77
C TYR A 56 -8.39 -2.69 -2.63
N ARG A 57 -7.61 -3.77 -2.75
CA ARG A 57 -7.56 -4.85 -1.74
C ARG A 57 -7.04 -4.34 -0.40
N CYS A 58 -6.07 -3.44 -0.42
CA CYS A 58 -5.56 -2.83 0.81
C CYS A 58 -6.60 -1.94 1.49
N ILE A 59 -7.31 -1.07 0.74
CA ILE A 59 -8.37 -0.24 1.30
C ILE A 59 -9.50 -1.12 1.87
N SER A 60 -9.91 -2.14 1.12
CA SER A 60 -10.95 -3.10 1.56
C SER A 60 -10.56 -3.87 2.83
N HIS A 61 -9.27 -4.20 2.97
CA HIS A 61 -8.75 -4.91 4.13
C HIS A 61 -8.68 -4.02 5.38
N PHE A 62 -8.09 -2.84 5.25
CA PHE A 62 -7.86 -1.94 6.40
C PHE A 62 -9.07 -1.07 6.76
N ARG A 63 -10.01 -0.86 5.83
CA ARG A 63 -11.19 -0.01 5.99
C ARG A 63 -10.86 1.36 6.63
N PRO A 64 -9.93 2.14 6.05
CA PRO A 64 -9.55 3.44 6.60
C PRO A 64 -10.73 4.42 6.55
N GLY A 65 -10.91 5.21 7.62
CA GLY A 65 -11.89 6.30 7.65
C GLY A 65 -11.32 7.61 7.08
N LYS A 66 -10.00 7.79 7.12
CA LYS A 66 -9.30 8.94 6.52
C LYS A 66 -8.15 8.48 5.64
N ILE A 67 -8.10 8.96 4.40
CA ILE A 67 -7.09 8.57 3.42
C ILE A 67 -6.39 9.80 2.86
N ALA A 68 -5.07 9.86 2.97
CA ALA A 68 -4.27 10.84 2.23
C ALA A 68 -3.83 10.27 0.88
N ILE A 69 -4.04 11.03 -0.19
CA ILE A 69 -3.68 10.64 -1.55
C ILE A 69 -2.61 11.57 -2.12
N TYR A 70 -1.60 10.98 -2.76
CA TYR A 70 -0.50 11.69 -3.41
C TYR A 70 -0.32 11.18 -4.85
N PRO A 71 -0.40 12.06 -5.88
CA PRO A 71 -0.65 13.51 -5.79
C PRO A 71 -2.07 13.83 -5.34
N ALA A 72 -2.26 15.01 -4.75
CA ALA A 72 -3.61 15.50 -4.44
C ALA A 72 -4.42 15.66 -5.73
N GLY A 73 -5.72 15.35 -5.68
CA GLY A 73 -6.60 15.41 -6.85
C GLY A 73 -6.44 14.24 -7.83
N ASP A 74 -5.79 13.15 -7.44
CA ASP A 74 -5.67 11.95 -8.27
C ASP A 74 -7.05 11.31 -8.52
N GLU A 75 -7.62 11.54 -9.70
CA GLU A 75 -8.98 11.11 -10.05
C GLU A 75 -9.16 9.58 -10.01
N ILE A 76 -8.12 8.83 -10.41
CA ILE A 76 -8.16 7.37 -10.41
C ILE A 76 -8.22 6.85 -8.98
N LEU A 77 -7.34 7.35 -8.09
CA LEU A 77 -7.37 6.95 -6.68
C LEU A 77 -8.65 7.43 -5.97
N THR A 78 -9.11 8.64 -6.28
CA THR A 78 -10.37 9.17 -5.74
C THR A 78 -11.54 8.27 -6.10
N ARG A 79 -11.61 7.81 -7.37
CA ARG A 79 -12.62 6.85 -7.82
C ARG A 79 -12.49 5.51 -7.10
N ILE A 80 -11.27 4.98 -6.92
CA ILE A 80 -11.05 3.72 -6.20
C ILE A 80 -11.50 3.83 -4.75
N VAL A 81 -11.16 4.93 -4.07
CA VAL A 81 -11.61 5.20 -2.70
C VAL A 81 -13.14 5.25 -2.66
N GLY A 82 -13.80 5.99 -3.56
CA GLY A 82 -15.26 6.04 -3.63
C GLY A 82 -15.93 4.68 -3.85
N LEU A 83 -15.28 3.77 -4.60
CA LEU A 83 -15.78 2.40 -4.82
C LEU A 83 -15.53 1.44 -3.66
N THR A 84 -14.52 1.71 -2.82
CA THR A 84 -14.06 0.77 -1.76
C THR A 84 -14.47 1.18 -0.36
N ALA A 85 -14.43 2.47 -0.11
CA ALA A 85 -14.66 3.09 1.18
C ALA A 85 -15.41 4.40 0.94
N PRO A 86 -16.71 4.33 0.55
CA PRO A 86 -17.50 5.51 0.21
C PRO A 86 -17.64 6.50 1.37
N ASP A 87 -17.53 6.02 2.61
CA ASP A 87 -17.58 6.83 3.82
C ASP A 87 -16.21 7.39 4.24
N ALA A 88 -15.13 7.07 3.52
CA ALA A 88 -13.80 7.55 3.84
C ALA A 88 -13.61 9.01 3.39
N GLU A 89 -13.05 9.81 4.28
CA GLU A 89 -12.65 11.19 3.99
C GLU A 89 -11.29 11.19 3.29
N ILE A 90 -11.21 11.79 2.09
CA ILE A 90 -9.93 12.06 1.44
C ILE A 90 -9.35 13.35 2.01
N ILE A 91 -8.23 13.22 2.73
CA ILE A 91 -7.55 14.36 3.32
C ILE A 91 -6.44 14.88 2.42
N SER A 92 -6.23 16.20 2.44
CA SER A 92 -5.14 16.82 1.72
C SER A 92 -3.78 16.49 2.35
N GLY A 93 -2.74 16.42 1.53
CA GLY A 93 -1.38 16.07 1.96
C GLY A 93 -0.72 17.08 2.91
N ASN A 94 -1.29 18.28 3.04
CA ASN A 94 -0.88 19.35 3.96
C ASN A 94 -1.80 19.48 5.19
N SER A 95 -2.73 18.54 5.39
CA SER A 95 -3.58 18.50 6.58
C SER A 95 -2.76 18.21 7.84
N THR A 96 -3.18 18.79 8.97
CA THR A 96 -2.66 18.45 10.30
C THR A 96 -3.28 17.18 10.88
N ILE A 97 -4.34 16.67 10.24
CA ILE A 97 -5.02 15.44 10.62
C ILE A 97 -4.16 14.24 10.17
N THR A 98 -3.87 13.32 11.09
CA THR A 98 -3.23 12.06 10.75
C THR A 98 -4.23 11.14 10.03
N PRO A 99 -3.96 10.70 8.79
CA PRO A 99 -4.82 9.74 8.10
C PRO A 99 -4.64 8.33 8.65
N ASP A 100 -5.63 7.47 8.44
CA ASP A 100 -5.51 6.03 8.71
C ASP A 100 -4.67 5.33 7.62
N MET A 101 -4.66 5.88 6.41
CA MET A 101 -3.90 5.37 5.28
C MET A 101 -3.35 6.49 4.40
N ALA A 102 -2.11 6.35 3.94
CA ALA A 102 -1.52 7.22 2.92
C ALA A 102 -1.15 6.43 1.66
N ILE A 103 -1.57 6.92 0.49
CA ILE A 103 -1.35 6.28 -0.81
C ILE A 103 -0.53 7.23 -1.69
N VAL A 104 0.66 6.80 -2.10
CA VAL A 104 1.56 7.53 -2.99
C VAL A 104 1.66 6.79 -4.32
N ARG A 105 1.00 7.32 -5.37
CA ARG A 105 0.89 6.65 -6.68
C ARG A 105 2.08 6.91 -7.59
N THR A 106 2.62 8.12 -7.57
CA THR A 106 3.75 8.52 -8.41
C THR A 106 4.95 8.88 -7.55
N PRO A 107 6.19 8.63 -8.01
CA PRO A 107 7.38 8.99 -7.26
C PRO A 107 7.39 10.47 -6.87
N GLU A 108 7.07 11.35 -7.81
CA GLU A 108 7.22 12.81 -7.74
C GLU A 108 6.27 13.44 -6.71
N ALA A 109 5.16 12.78 -6.42
CA ALA A 109 4.17 13.24 -5.45
C ALA A 109 4.51 12.83 -4.00
N ALA A 110 5.58 12.06 -3.79
CA ALA A 110 5.92 11.57 -2.46
C ALA A 110 6.13 12.73 -1.47
N PRO A 111 5.42 12.77 -0.32
CA PRO A 111 5.56 13.85 0.63
C PRO A 111 6.98 13.94 1.21
N THR A 112 7.42 15.17 1.45
CA THR A 112 8.72 15.47 2.05
C THR A 112 8.81 15.07 3.53
N HIS A 113 7.68 14.84 4.19
CA HIS A 113 7.56 14.46 5.59
C HIS A 113 6.63 13.26 5.78
N ASP A 114 6.78 12.55 6.90
CA ASP A 114 5.84 11.51 7.33
C ASP A 114 4.59 12.21 7.91
N ASN A 115 3.41 11.86 7.43
CA ASN A 115 2.14 12.42 7.90
C ASN A 115 1.54 11.62 9.08
N GLY A 116 2.25 10.59 9.53
CA GLY A 116 1.86 9.77 10.67
C GLY A 116 1.02 8.55 10.34
N ALA A 117 0.60 8.34 9.08
CA ALA A 117 -0.33 7.27 8.74
C ALA A 117 0.14 5.88 9.23
N PRO A 118 -0.70 5.09 9.91
CA PRO A 118 -0.33 3.75 10.33
C PRO A 118 -0.18 2.80 9.13
N VAL A 119 -0.83 3.10 8.01
CA VAL A 119 -0.66 2.35 6.75
C VAL A 119 -0.16 3.26 5.64
N TYR A 120 0.90 2.84 4.95
CA TYR A 120 1.38 3.49 3.73
C TYR A 120 1.36 2.49 2.57
N ILE A 121 0.94 2.94 1.39
CA ILE A 121 1.15 2.27 0.11
C ILE A 121 1.96 3.22 -0.77
N ILE A 122 3.17 2.83 -1.14
CA ILE A 122 4.09 3.67 -1.90
C ILE A 122 4.47 2.93 -3.18
N ARG A 123 4.16 3.55 -4.32
CA ARG A 123 4.55 3.07 -5.64
C ARG A 123 5.91 3.61 -6.03
N ASN A 124 6.60 2.85 -6.88
CA ASN A 124 7.91 3.16 -7.45
C ASN A 124 8.98 3.49 -6.39
N ILE A 125 9.08 2.67 -5.33
CA ILE A 125 10.04 2.82 -4.22
C ILE A 125 11.52 2.69 -4.65
N ASP A 126 11.77 2.35 -5.91
CA ASP A 126 13.08 2.32 -6.55
C ASP A 126 13.49 3.69 -7.14
N ARG A 127 12.56 4.64 -7.25
CA ARG A 127 12.75 5.97 -7.84
C ARG A 127 12.60 7.07 -6.79
N ALA A 128 13.45 8.10 -6.84
CA ALA A 128 13.27 9.28 -6.01
C ALA A 128 12.11 10.15 -6.54
N PRO A 129 11.39 10.90 -5.68
CA PRO A 129 11.54 10.97 -4.21
C PRO A 129 10.87 9.85 -3.41
N ALA A 130 10.04 8.98 -4.00
CA ALA A 130 9.38 7.87 -3.28
C ALA A 130 10.36 6.91 -2.58
N LYS A 131 11.53 6.66 -3.16
CA LYS A 131 12.62 5.87 -2.55
C LYS A 131 13.09 6.46 -1.22
N ASP A 132 13.19 7.78 -1.13
CA ASP A 132 13.68 8.45 0.07
C ASP A 132 12.60 8.48 1.15
N LEU A 133 11.34 8.68 0.76
CA LEU A 133 10.20 8.47 1.65
C LEU A 133 10.19 7.04 2.22
N TRP A 134 10.28 6.01 1.36
CA TRP A 134 10.30 4.61 1.79
C TRP A 134 11.43 4.33 2.79
N LYS A 135 12.65 4.78 2.49
CA LYS A 135 13.80 4.63 3.40
C LYS A 135 13.53 5.27 4.76
N ARG A 136 13.11 6.54 4.76
CA ARG A 136 12.83 7.30 5.98
C ARG A 136 11.77 6.63 6.85
N LEU A 137 10.66 6.19 6.25
CA LEU A 137 9.59 5.53 6.98
C LEU A 137 10.06 4.18 7.56
N THR A 138 10.78 3.37 6.77
CA THR A 138 11.22 2.05 7.22
C THR A 138 12.38 2.07 8.21
N SER A 139 13.25 3.10 8.17
CA SER A 139 14.31 3.31 9.16
C SER A 139 13.79 3.92 10.47
N GLY A 140 12.73 4.74 10.40
CA GLY A 140 12.13 5.37 11.59
C GLY A 140 11.21 4.45 12.39
N CYS A 141 10.79 3.31 11.84
CA CYS A 141 9.89 2.38 12.51
C CYS A 141 10.65 1.44 13.47
N SER A 142 10.44 1.58 14.78
CA SER A 142 10.88 0.62 15.80
C SER A 142 9.94 -0.57 15.98
N ARG A 143 8.71 -0.47 15.45
CA ARG A 143 7.64 -1.48 15.49
C ARG A 143 6.91 -1.55 14.15
N GLY A 144 6.16 -2.62 13.93
CA GLY A 144 5.38 -2.81 12.70
C GLY A 144 6.10 -3.51 11.56
N MET A 145 5.38 -3.72 10.47
CA MET A 145 5.83 -4.54 9.36
C MET A 145 5.87 -3.75 8.06
N ASP A 146 6.82 -4.08 7.20
CA ASP A 146 6.86 -3.56 5.83
C ASP A 146 6.94 -4.71 4.82
N PHE A 147 6.29 -4.53 3.68
CA PHE A 147 6.17 -5.50 2.61
C PHE A 147 6.61 -4.82 1.31
N SER A 148 7.43 -5.47 0.50
CA SER A 148 7.85 -4.88 -0.78
C SER A 148 8.15 -5.89 -1.87
N ASP A 149 7.87 -5.52 -3.12
CA ASP A 149 8.17 -6.30 -4.33
C ASP A 149 9.28 -5.69 -5.21
N ARG A 150 10.00 -4.69 -4.68
CA ARG A 150 11.01 -3.79 -5.31
C ARG A 150 10.43 -2.53 -5.92
N ARG A 151 9.22 -2.57 -6.47
CA ARG A 151 8.58 -1.40 -7.08
C ARG A 151 7.55 -0.79 -6.14
N THR A 152 6.87 -1.60 -5.35
CA THR A 152 5.86 -1.18 -4.40
C THR A 152 6.29 -1.52 -2.99
N GLY A 153 6.04 -0.61 -2.08
CA GLY A 153 6.23 -0.78 -0.66
C GLY A 153 4.91 -0.55 0.08
N ILE A 154 4.61 -1.41 1.05
CA ILE A 154 3.48 -1.25 1.96
C ILE A 154 4.02 -1.30 3.38
N ILE A 155 3.61 -0.36 4.22
CA ILE A 155 4.02 -0.28 5.63
C ILE A 155 2.77 -0.38 6.49
N CYS A 156 2.84 -1.19 7.54
CA CYS A 156 1.82 -1.32 8.57
C CYS A 156 2.50 -1.12 9.93
N ARG A 157 2.51 0.11 10.45
CA ARG A 157 3.26 0.50 11.67
C ARG A 157 2.45 0.35 12.97
N PHE A 158 1.63 -0.69 13.06
CA PHE A 158 0.81 -0.94 14.24
C PHE A 158 1.68 -1.27 15.47
N SER A 159 1.36 -0.65 16.61
CA SER A 159 2.16 -0.72 17.85
C SER A 159 2.25 -2.12 18.46
N HIS A 160 1.30 -3.00 18.16
CA HIS A 160 1.25 -4.39 18.62
C HIS A 160 2.00 -5.36 17.71
N LEU A 161 2.52 -4.90 16.56
CA LEU A 161 3.26 -5.73 15.63
C LEU A 161 4.78 -5.61 15.85
N PRO A 162 5.53 -6.72 15.80
CA PRO A 162 6.99 -6.69 15.87
C PRO A 162 7.58 -6.04 14.61
N ARG A 163 8.81 -5.53 14.75
CA ARG A 163 9.54 -4.97 13.61
C ARG A 163 9.99 -6.07 12.65
N GLN A 164 9.41 -6.12 11.44
CA GLN A 164 9.82 -7.12 10.44
C GLN A 164 9.64 -6.63 8.99
N SER A 165 10.59 -6.97 8.12
CA SER A 165 10.54 -6.62 6.69
C SER A 165 10.37 -7.85 5.80
N PHE A 166 9.39 -7.80 4.91
CA PHE A 166 9.02 -8.90 4.02
C PHE A 166 9.22 -8.52 2.56
N LYS A 167 10.14 -9.22 1.90
CA LYS A 167 10.29 -9.17 0.45
C LYS A 167 9.34 -10.20 -0.19
N ILE A 168 8.22 -9.74 -0.74
CA ILE A 168 7.13 -10.55 -1.31
C ILE A 168 7.05 -10.29 -2.83
N ALA A 169 6.38 -11.16 -3.57
CA ALA A 169 5.95 -10.86 -4.93
C ALA A 169 4.46 -10.50 -4.87
N PHE A 170 4.14 -9.25 -5.16
CA PHE A 170 2.74 -8.81 -5.26
C PHE A 170 2.13 -9.31 -6.56
N LYS A 171 0.81 -9.40 -6.62
CA LYS A 171 0.07 -9.86 -7.80
C LYS A 171 -1.10 -8.96 -8.15
#